data_AF-A0A6J4RQ21-F1
#
_entry.id   AF-A0A6J4RQ21-F1
#
_cell.length_a   1.000
_cell.length_b   1.000
_cell.length_c   1.000
_cell.angle_alpha   90.00
_cell.angle_beta   90.00
_cell.angle_gamma   90.00
#
_symmetry.space_group_name_H-M   'P 1'
#
loop_
_entity.id
_entity.type
_entity.pdbx_description
1 polymer ?
#
loop_
_entity_poly.entity_id
_entity_poly.type
_entity_poly.pdbx_seq_one_letter_code
_entity_poly.pdbx_strand_id
1 'polypeptide(L)'
;MAPSVPATTWGRMRRVTAREEREAATPGQGAAPLHAAALAAGLLAGAWHPGPEPPSRRASVTRDLALGLRVDLEKLAGPHDVNPSLNATVEGALRSADVASLAAASLADLPEANARGAAAAAHLAAGAARALCALIGEAGAGGRAGYASKDARSAAWRAGLAARQADEALEDLRGVIVREA
;
A
#
# COMPACT_ATOMS: atom_id res chain seq x y z
N MET A 1 -54.52 26.73 2.37
CA MET A 1 -54.35 25.92 1.15
C MET A 1 -53.14 26.44 0.40
N ALA A 2 -52.03 25.69 0.40
CA ALA A 2 -50.81 26.04 -0.33
C ALA A 2 -50.79 25.26 -1.67
N PRO A 3 -50.39 25.87 -2.80
CA PRO A 3 -50.30 25.14 -4.06
C PRO A 3 -49.08 24.20 -4.06
N SER A 4 -49.31 22.95 -4.46
CA SER A 4 -48.25 21.97 -4.69
C SER A 4 -47.49 22.33 -5.98
N VAL A 5 -46.17 22.46 -5.86
CA VAL A 5 -45.29 22.66 -7.02
C VAL A 5 -45.03 21.30 -7.67
N PRO A 6 -45.28 21.12 -8.98
CA PRO A 6 -45.00 19.85 -9.65
C PRO A 6 -43.49 19.62 -9.75
N ALA A 7 -43.05 18.45 -9.30
CA ALA A 7 -41.67 17.99 -9.43
C ALA A 7 -41.29 17.93 -10.91
N THR A 8 -40.49 18.90 -11.36
CA THR A 8 -40.00 18.96 -12.74
C THR A 8 -39.15 17.74 -13.07
N THR A 9 -39.23 17.30 -14.32
CA THR A 9 -38.51 16.16 -14.90
C THR A 9 -37.00 16.19 -14.62
N TRP A 10 -36.44 17.39 -14.45
CA TRP A 10 -35.06 17.67 -14.05
C TRP A 10 -34.70 17.19 -12.62
N GLY A 11 -35.66 17.15 -11.69
CA GLY A 11 -35.47 16.63 -10.33
C GLY A 11 -35.51 15.10 -10.24
N ARG A 12 -35.98 14.42 -11.29
CA ARG A 12 -35.88 12.95 -11.44
C ARG A 12 -34.55 12.55 -12.07
N MET A 13 -34.08 13.26 -13.08
CA MET A 13 -32.77 12.98 -13.70
C MET A 13 -31.59 13.10 -12.72
N ARG A 14 -31.58 14.11 -11.83
CA ARG A 14 -30.52 14.24 -10.81
C ARG A 14 -30.51 13.15 -9.73
N ARG A 15 -31.62 12.45 -9.52
CA ARG A 15 -31.68 11.31 -8.59
C ARG A 15 -31.27 9.99 -9.25
N VAL A 16 -31.35 9.91 -10.57
CA VAL A 16 -30.88 8.74 -11.33
C VAL A 16 -29.35 8.80 -11.47
N THR A 17 -28.76 9.98 -11.72
CA THR A 17 -27.30 10.12 -11.79
C THR A 17 -26.60 9.86 -10.44
N ALA A 18 -27.19 10.29 -9.31
CA ALA A 18 -26.62 10.01 -7.98
C ALA A 18 -26.80 8.54 -7.53
N ARG A 19 -27.73 7.81 -8.14
CA ARG A 19 -27.96 6.37 -7.87
C ARG A 19 -27.09 5.51 -8.79
N GLU A 20 -26.90 5.91 -10.04
CA GLU A 20 -26.02 5.23 -11.00
C GLU A 20 -24.53 5.50 -10.74
N GLU A 21 -24.15 6.67 -10.22
CA GLU A 21 -22.77 6.92 -9.75
C GLU A 21 -22.44 6.15 -8.46
N ARG A 22 -23.44 5.73 -7.68
CA ARG A 22 -23.26 4.80 -6.55
C ARG A 22 -23.17 3.33 -6.99
N GLU A 23 -23.60 3.00 -8.20
CA GLU A 23 -23.57 1.63 -8.76
C GLU A 23 -22.36 1.38 -9.68
N ALA A 24 -21.56 2.41 -10.00
CA ALA A 24 -20.29 2.28 -10.72
C ALA A 24 -19.06 2.10 -9.79
N ALA A 25 -19.27 1.95 -8.48
CA ALA A 25 -18.22 1.48 -7.58
C ALA A 25 -18.07 -0.03 -7.76
N THR A 26 -17.13 -0.43 -8.62
CA THR A 26 -16.76 -1.83 -8.81
C THR A 26 -16.61 -2.50 -7.42
N PRO A 27 -17.38 -3.55 -7.10
CA PRO A 27 -17.27 -4.24 -5.82
C PRO A 27 -15.84 -4.77 -5.70
N GLY A 28 -15.07 -4.28 -4.72
CA GLY A 28 -13.71 -4.77 -4.41
C GLY A 28 -12.58 -3.75 -4.44
N GLN A 29 -12.82 -2.46 -4.73
CA GLN A 29 -11.74 -1.46 -4.79
C GLN A 29 -11.20 -1.00 -3.42
N GLY A 30 -11.98 -1.05 -2.33
CA GLY A 30 -11.57 -0.49 -1.04
C GLY A 30 -10.43 -1.24 -0.33
N ALA A 31 -10.44 -2.58 -0.37
CA ALA A 31 -9.40 -3.41 0.26
C ALA A 31 -8.22 -3.75 -0.69
N ALA A 32 -8.34 -3.45 -1.99
CA ALA A 32 -7.29 -3.75 -2.97
C ALA A 32 -5.89 -3.21 -2.58
N PRO A 33 -5.75 -1.99 -2.02
CA PRO A 33 -4.46 -1.52 -1.53
C PRO A 33 -3.88 -2.35 -0.37
N LEU A 34 -4.72 -2.86 0.55
CA LEU A 34 -4.27 -3.73 1.65
C LEU A 34 -3.75 -5.06 1.11
N HIS A 35 -4.45 -5.66 0.14
CA HIS A 35 -3.98 -6.87 -0.53
C HIS A 35 -2.69 -6.64 -1.32
N ALA A 36 -2.55 -5.50 -1.99
CA ALA A 36 -1.31 -5.13 -2.68
C ALA A 36 -0.14 -4.98 -1.69
N ALA A 37 -0.36 -4.36 -0.53
CA ALA A 37 0.65 -4.27 0.52
C ALA A 37 1.03 -5.66 1.08
N ALA A 38 0.05 -6.53 1.32
CA ALA A 38 0.32 -7.91 1.74
C ALA A 38 1.13 -8.67 0.68
N LEU A 39 0.79 -8.52 -0.60
CA LEU A 39 1.56 -9.10 -1.71
C LEU A 39 3.00 -8.57 -1.69
N ALA A 40 3.21 -7.27 -1.49
CA ALA A 40 4.54 -6.68 -1.39
C ALA A 40 5.36 -7.30 -0.24
N ALA A 41 4.75 -7.47 0.94
CA ALA A 41 5.39 -8.13 2.07
C ALA A 41 5.76 -9.59 1.75
N GLY A 42 4.89 -10.31 1.03
CA GLY A 42 5.17 -11.66 0.54
C GLY A 42 6.33 -11.72 -0.46
N LEU A 43 6.41 -10.77 -1.39
CA LEU A 43 7.52 -10.65 -2.34
C LEU A 43 8.85 -10.38 -1.61
N LEU A 44 8.84 -9.50 -0.61
CA LEU A 44 10.02 -9.22 0.21
C LEU A 44 10.48 -10.47 0.97
N ALA A 45 9.56 -11.19 1.61
CA ALA A 45 9.89 -12.45 2.28
C ALA A 45 10.46 -13.49 1.30
N GLY A 46 9.93 -13.53 0.07
CA GLY A 46 10.42 -14.37 -1.02
C GLY A 46 11.82 -14.00 -1.50
N ALA A 47 12.18 -12.71 -1.50
CA ALA A 47 13.53 -12.25 -1.85
C ALA A 47 14.60 -12.79 -0.88
N TRP A 48 14.22 -13.09 0.36
CA TRP A 48 15.05 -13.73 1.37
C TRP A 48 14.94 -15.28 1.34
N HIS A 49 14.71 -15.88 0.17
CA HIS A 49 14.69 -17.34 0.04
C HIS A 49 16.00 -17.93 0.56
N PRO A 50 15.97 -19.00 1.38
CA PRO A 50 17.20 -19.57 1.90
C PRO A 50 17.88 -20.25 0.71
N GLY A 51 19.11 -19.84 0.40
CA GLY A 51 19.96 -20.63 -0.48
C GLY A 51 20.28 -21.99 0.15
N PRO A 52 21.19 -22.76 -0.45
CA PRO A 52 21.69 -23.99 0.17
C PRO A 52 22.41 -23.74 1.51
N GLU A 53 22.89 -22.51 1.73
CA GLU A 53 23.54 -22.09 2.97
C GLU A 53 22.54 -21.63 4.05
N PRO A 54 22.85 -21.86 5.34
CA PRO A 54 22.01 -21.39 6.43
C PRO A 54 21.89 -19.86 6.40
N PRO A 55 20.67 -19.29 6.51
CA PRO A 55 20.47 -17.86 6.44
C PRO A 55 21.16 -17.14 7.61
N SER A 56 21.74 -15.97 7.32
CA SER A 56 22.26 -15.11 8.38
C SER A 56 21.14 -14.72 9.35
N ARG A 57 21.49 -14.41 10.61
CA ARG A 57 20.49 -13.96 11.61
C ARG A 57 19.66 -12.78 11.10
N ARG A 58 20.29 -11.85 10.36
CA ARG A 58 19.62 -10.69 9.77
C ARG A 58 18.64 -11.11 8.67
N ALA A 59 19.02 -12.04 7.81
CA ALA A 59 18.14 -12.57 6.76
C ALA A 59 16.89 -13.23 7.36
N SER A 60 17.07 -14.08 8.39
CA SER A 60 15.95 -14.73 9.09
C SER A 60 15.02 -13.71 9.74
N VAL A 61 15.57 -12.75 10.49
CA VAL A 61 14.77 -11.69 11.15
C VAL A 61 14.01 -10.84 10.13
N THR A 62 14.64 -10.46 9.02
CA THR A 62 14.01 -9.62 8.00
C THR A 62 12.87 -10.36 7.30
N ARG A 63 13.09 -11.64 6.99
CA ARG A 63 12.06 -12.51 6.43
C ARG A 63 10.89 -12.70 7.38
N ASP A 64 11.14 -13.00 8.65
CA ASP A 64 10.10 -13.21 9.65
C ASP A 64 9.29 -11.92 9.87
N LEU A 65 9.95 -10.76 9.87
CA LEU A 65 9.29 -9.46 9.93
C LEU A 65 8.40 -9.22 8.70
N ALA A 66 8.89 -9.52 7.49
CA ALA A 66 8.10 -9.39 6.26
C ALA A 66 6.89 -10.34 6.27
N LEU A 67 7.03 -11.57 6.76
CA LEU A 67 5.92 -12.51 6.92
C LEU A 67 4.91 -12.03 7.97
N GLY A 68 5.38 -11.51 9.10
CA GLY A 68 4.51 -10.91 10.13
C GLY A 68 3.69 -9.74 9.56
N LEU A 69 4.35 -8.82 8.86
CA LEU A 69 3.68 -7.70 8.19
C LEU A 69 2.66 -8.18 7.15
N ARG A 70 2.96 -9.22 6.38
CA ARG A 70 2.00 -9.82 5.44
C ARG A 70 0.74 -10.29 6.14
N VAL A 71 0.89 -11.07 7.21
CA VAL A 71 -0.25 -11.61 7.97
C VAL A 71 -1.09 -10.48 8.56
N ASP A 72 -0.46 -9.44 9.09
CA ASP A 72 -1.19 -8.30 9.65
C ASP A 72 -1.94 -7.51 8.56
N LEU A 73 -1.35 -7.32 7.38
CA LEU A 73 -2.01 -6.69 6.24
C LEU A 73 -3.18 -7.53 5.69
N GLU A 74 -3.05 -8.85 5.64
CA GLU A 74 -4.14 -9.77 5.29
C GLU A 74 -5.31 -9.69 6.28
N LYS A 75 -5.02 -9.60 7.59
CA LYS A 75 -6.04 -9.40 8.63
C LYS A 75 -6.75 -8.07 8.49
N LEU A 76 -6.02 -7.00 8.18
CA LEU A 76 -6.59 -5.67 7.96
C LEU A 76 -7.49 -5.63 6.73
N ALA A 77 -7.13 -6.37 5.67
CA ALA A 77 -7.96 -6.49 4.48
C ALA A 77 -9.29 -7.20 4.78
N GLY A 78 -9.26 -8.20 5.68
CA GLY A 78 -10.44 -8.95 6.11
C GLY A 78 -11.08 -9.78 4.97
N PRO A 79 -11.95 -10.73 5.32
CA PRO A 79 -12.75 -11.42 4.32
C PRO A 79 -13.91 -10.50 3.90
N HIS A 80 -13.79 -9.87 2.73
CA HIS A 80 -14.89 -9.18 2.03
C HIS A 80 -15.26 -7.76 2.48
N ASP A 81 -14.40 -7.02 3.17
CA ASP A 81 -14.69 -5.62 3.46
C ASP A 81 -14.46 -4.75 2.22
N VAL A 82 -15.55 -4.35 1.56
CA VAL A 82 -15.51 -3.46 0.39
C VAL A 82 -15.08 -2.05 0.80
N ASN A 83 -15.15 -1.72 2.10
CA ASN A 83 -14.77 -0.40 2.62
C ASN A 83 -14.09 -0.53 3.98
N PRO A 84 -12.76 -0.77 4.02
CA PRO A 84 -12.03 -0.94 5.27
C PRO A 84 -12.24 0.26 6.18
N SER A 85 -12.40 0.00 7.48
CA SER A 85 -12.56 1.08 8.47
C SER A 85 -11.42 2.11 8.37
N LEU A 86 -11.68 3.36 8.80
CA LEU A 86 -10.65 4.40 8.84
C LEU A 86 -9.38 3.95 9.58
N ASN A 87 -9.55 3.25 10.72
CA ASN A 87 -8.42 2.72 11.49
C ASN A 87 -7.65 1.65 10.70
N ALA A 88 -8.36 0.72 10.03
CA ALA A 88 -7.72 -0.30 9.21
C ALA A 88 -6.96 0.31 8.02
N THR A 89 -7.52 1.38 7.43
CA THR A 89 -6.90 2.09 6.31
C THR A 89 -5.63 2.84 6.76
N VAL A 90 -5.67 3.51 7.92
CA VAL A 90 -4.50 4.18 8.51
C VAL A 90 -3.42 3.18 8.87
N GLU A 91 -3.78 2.12 9.59
CA GLU A 91 -2.84 1.07 9.98
C GLU A 91 -2.24 0.40 8.74
N GLY A 92 -3.04 0.12 7.72
CA GLY A 92 -2.59 -0.40 6.44
C GLY A 92 -1.57 0.51 5.76
N ALA A 93 -1.78 1.83 5.78
CA ALA A 93 -0.84 2.80 5.21
C ALA A 93 0.50 2.78 5.97
N LEU A 94 0.46 2.73 7.30
CA LEU A 94 1.65 2.63 8.15
C LEU A 94 2.43 1.34 7.87
N ARG A 95 1.74 0.19 7.85
CA ARG A 95 2.36 -1.11 7.55
C ARG A 95 2.91 -1.18 6.13
N SER A 96 2.24 -0.56 5.16
CA SER A 96 2.75 -0.42 3.79
C SER A 96 4.06 0.38 3.77
N ALA A 97 4.16 1.44 4.55
CA ALA A 97 5.40 2.21 4.67
C ALA A 97 6.53 1.41 5.35
N ASP A 98 6.20 0.60 6.36
CA ASP A 98 7.16 -0.29 7.01
C ASP A 98 7.68 -1.36 6.04
N VAL A 99 6.81 -1.98 5.23
CA VAL A 99 7.21 -2.92 4.16
C VAL A 99 8.12 -2.22 3.15
N ALA A 100 7.77 -1.02 2.68
CA ALA A 100 8.59 -0.30 1.71
C ALA A 100 9.98 0.04 2.27
N SER A 101 10.03 0.50 3.53
CA SER A 101 11.29 0.84 4.21
C SER A 101 12.16 -0.40 4.43
N LEU A 102 11.56 -1.51 4.87
CA LEU A 102 12.25 -2.78 5.08
C LEU A 102 12.81 -3.33 3.76
N ALA A 103 12.04 -3.23 2.68
CA ALA A 103 12.44 -3.66 1.36
C ALA A 103 13.64 -2.85 0.83
N ALA A 104 13.59 -1.52 0.91
CA ALA A 104 14.70 -0.66 0.52
C ALA A 104 15.96 -0.95 1.35
N ALA A 105 15.83 -1.08 2.68
CA ALA A 105 16.94 -1.38 3.57
C ALA A 105 17.54 -2.79 3.37
N SER A 106 16.82 -3.69 2.71
CA SER A 106 17.26 -5.06 2.42
C SER A 106 18.13 -5.17 1.18
N LEU A 107 18.12 -4.17 0.29
CA LEU A 107 18.75 -4.27 -1.04
C LEU A 107 20.25 -4.52 -0.98
N ALA A 108 20.95 -3.84 -0.07
CA ALA A 108 22.40 -3.95 0.09
C ALA A 108 22.87 -5.34 0.56
N ASP A 109 21.96 -6.14 1.13
CA ASP A 109 22.28 -7.45 1.69
C ASP A 109 21.78 -8.61 0.80
N LEU A 110 21.07 -8.30 -0.29
CA LEU A 110 20.49 -9.29 -1.20
C LEU A 110 21.40 -9.50 -2.43
N PRO A 111 21.53 -10.73 -2.92
CA PRO A 111 22.09 -10.98 -4.25
C PRO A 111 21.29 -10.22 -5.31
N GLU A 112 21.94 -9.77 -6.40
CA GLU A 112 21.29 -8.93 -7.43
C GLU A 112 19.98 -9.54 -7.97
N ALA A 113 19.97 -10.86 -8.19
CA ALA A 113 18.79 -11.59 -8.64
C ALA A 113 17.58 -11.42 -7.71
N ASN A 114 17.81 -11.26 -6.41
CA ASN A 114 16.78 -11.10 -5.39
C ASN A 114 16.54 -9.62 -5.03
N ALA A 115 17.54 -8.76 -5.20
CA ALA A 115 17.44 -7.32 -4.97
C ALA A 115 16.33 -6.69 -5.82
N ARG A 116 16.17 -7.11 -7.07
CA ARG A 116 15.05 -6.65 -7.93
C ARG A 116 13.67 -6.98 -7.35
N GLY A 117 13.55 -8.14 -6.69
CA GLY A 117 12.33 -8.54 -5.98
C GLY A 117 12.03 -7.64 -4.78
N ALA A 118 13.05 -7.29 -4.00
CA ALA A 118 12.91 -6.33 -2.90
C ALA A 118 12.55 -4.92 -3.41
N ALA A 119 13.16 -4.44 -4.50
CA ALA A 119 12.79 -3.15 -5.08
C ALA A 119 11.34 -3.15 -5.60
N ALA A 120 10.90 -4.22 -6.26
CA ALA A 120 9.50 -4.37 -6.67
C ALA A 120 8.54 -4.35 -5.47
N ALA A 121 8.91 -5.01 -4.36
CA ALA A 121 8.16 -4.93 -3.11
C ALA A 121 8.09 -3.50 -2.56
N ALA A 122 9.19 -2.75 -2.59
CA ALA A 122 9.23 -1.35 -2.14
C ALA A 122 8.26 -0.48 -2.95
N HIS A 123 8.26 -0.61 -4.27
CA HIS A 123 7.36 0.14 -5.17
C HIS A 123 5.90 -0.24 -4.98
N LEU A 124 5.60 -1.54 -4.89
CA LEU A 124 4.23 -2.01 -4.69
C LEU A 124 3.67 -1.53 -3.35
N ALA A 125 4.46 -1.60 -2.29
CA ALA A 125 4.07 -1.11 -0.96
C ALA A 125 3.92 0.42 -0.94
N ALA A 126 4.76 1.17 -1.66
CA ALA A 126 4.61 2.61 -1.82
C ALA A 126 3.33 2.98 -2.58
N GLY A 127 2.99 2.24 -3.63
CA GLY A 127 1.72 2.39 -4.36
C GLY A 127 0.52 2.14 -3.44
N ALA A 128 0.56 1.07 -2.65
CA ALA A 128 -0.48 0.75 -1.68
C ALA A 128 -0.64 1.85 -0.62
N ALA A 129 0.46 2.35 -0.04
CA ALA A 129 0.43 3.43 0.95
C ALA A 129 -0.21 4.71 0.39
N ARG A 130 0.10 5.08 -0.86
CA ARG A 130 -0.50 6.24 -1.54
C ARG A 130 -1.99 6.05 -1.77
N ALA A 131 -2.41 4.87 -2.23
CA ALA A 131 -3.82 4.57 -2.45
C ALA A 131 -4.64 4.60 -1.14
N LEU A 132 -4.10 4.03 -0.05
CA LEU A 132 -4.73 4.10 1.27
C LEU A 132 -4.82 5.54 1.79
N CYS A 133 -3.77 6.35 1.58
CA CYS A 133 -3.81 7.77 1.93
C CYS A 133 -4.90 8.54 1.16
N ALA A 134 -5.13 8.21 -0.12
CA ALA A 134 -6.19 8.82 -0.91
C ALA A 134 -7.58 8.47 -0.35
N LEU A 135 -7.83 7.19 -0.05
CA LEU A 135 -9.09 6.73 0.56
C LEU A 135 -9.40 7.45 1.89
N ILE A 136 -8.38 7.71 2.71
CA ILE A 136 -8.53 8.46 3.97
C ILE A 136 -8.91 9.92 3.70
N GLY A 137 -8.34 10.53 2.67
CA GLY A 137 -8.68 11.89 2.27
C GLY A 137 -10.13 12.03 1.77
N GLU A 138 -10.62 11.02 1.06
CA GLU A 138 -12.00 10.96 0.55
C GLU A 138 -13.04 10.73 1.67
N ALA A 139 -12.67 10.06 2.77
CA ALA A 139 -13.57 9.78 3.90
C ALA A 139 -14.03 11.03 4.70
N GLY A 140 -13.50 12.21 4.40
CA GLY A 140 -14.04 13.50 4.86
C GLY A 140 -13.50 14.02 6.20
N ALA A 141 -13.66 15.34 6.40
CA ALA A 141 -13.02 16.12 7.46
C ALA A 141 -13.80 16.12 8.79
N GLY A 142 -13.50 15.16 9.66
CA GLY A 142 -13.78 15.25 11.11
C GLY A 142 -12.49 15.37 11.93
N GLY A 143 -12.58 15.75 13.21
CA GLY A 143 -11.39 15.93 14.07
C GLY A 143 -10.49 14.68 14.18
N ARG A 144 -11.08 13.47 14.19
CA ARG A 144 -10.34 12.20 14.10
C ARG A 144 -9.74 11.95 12.71
N ALA A 145 -10.39 12.40 11.65
CA ALA A 145 -9.88 12.30 10.29
C ALA A 145 -8.65 13.19 10.07
N GLY A 146 -8.51 14.29 10.82
CA GLY A 146 -7.35 15.18 10.75
C GLY A 146 -6.03 14.50 11.15
N TYR A 147 -6.01 13.78 12.28
CA TYR A 147 -4.83 13.03 12.72
C TYR A 147 -4.57 11.82 11.82
N ALA A 148 -5.60 11.04 11.48
CA ALA A 148 -5.51 9.94 10.53
C ALA A 148 -4.91 10.37 9.18
N SER A 149 -5.33 11.54 8.66
CA SER A 149 -4.80 12.10 7.41
C SER A 149 -3.34 12.56 7.53
N LYS A 150 -2.89 12.97 8.72
CA LYS A 150 -1.48 13.31 8.94
C LYS A 150 -0.62 12.04 8.91
N ASP A 151 -1.04 11.00 9.64
CA ASP A 151 -0.29 9.75 9.73
C ASP A 151 -0.22 9.03 8.38
N ALA A 152 -1.34 8.99 7.65
CA ALA A 152 -1.39 8.41 6.31
C ALA A 152 -0.50 9.16 5.29
N ARG A 153 -0.48 10.50 5.33
CA ARG A 153 0.42 11.29 4.46
C ARG A 153 1.88 11.07 4.82
N SER A 154 2.20 11.00 6.11
CA SER A 154 3.54 10.67 6.59
C SER A 154 3.98 9.28 6.10
N ALA A 155 3.10 8.29 6.21
CA ALA A 155 3.33 6.94 5.72
C ALA A 155 3.56 6.90 4.20
N ALA A 156 2.69 7.55 3.43
CA ALA A 156 2.82 7.63 1.97
C ALA A 156 4.11 8.33 1.54
N TRP A 157 4.52 9.39 2.24
CA TRP A 157 5.80 10.06 1.99
C TRP A 157 7.00 9.15 2.30
N ARG A 158 7.00 8.49 3.47
CA ARG A 158 8.06 7.54 3.87
C ARG A 158 8.18 6.39 2.86
N ALA A 159 7.07 5.78 2.47
CA ALA A 159 7.05 4.71 1.49
C ALA A 159 7.57 5.17 0.12
N GLY A 160 7.17 6.38 -0.31
CA GLY A 160 7.67 6.97 -1.55
C GLY A 160 9.15 7.38 -1.51
N LEU A 161 9.69 7.72 -0.34
CA LEU A 161 11.13 7.90 -0.17
C LEU A 161 11.87 6.55 -0.28
N ALA A 162 11.38 5.51 0.41
CA ALA A 162 11.98 4.18 0.36
C ALA A 162 12.00 3.59 -1.06
N ALA A 163 10.93 3.78 -1.84
CA ALA A 163 10.90 3.35 -3.24
C ALA A 163 11.96 4.06 -4.11
N ARG A 164 12.22 5.36 -3.88
CA ARG A 164 13.28 6.10 -4.60
C ARG A 164 14.67 5.64 -4.16
N GLN A 165 14.87 5.41 -2.87
CA GLN A 165 16.13 4.83 -2.36
C GLN A 165 16.37 3.43 -2.95
N ALA A 166 15.31 2.67 -3.22
CA ALA A 166 15.42 1.38 -3.89
C ALA A 166 15.87 1.52 -5.35
N ASP A 167 15.38 2.52 -6.08
CA ASP A 167 15.84 2.82 -7.44
C ASP A 167 17.32 3.22 -7.45
N GLU A 168 17.71 4.15 -6.57
CA GLU A 168 19.11 4.60 -6.41
C GLU A 168 20.04 3.41 -6.12
N ALA A 169 19.66 2.54 -5.17
CA ALA A 169 20.46 1.36 -4.83
C ALA A 169 20.58 0.36 -5.99
N LEU A 170 19.53 0.20 -6.82
CA LEU A 170 19.60 -0.63 -8.02
C LEU A 170 20.49 -0.02 -9.12
N GLU A 171 20.49 1.30 -9.26
CA GLU A 171 21.37 2.01 -10.19
C GLU A 171 22.84 1.86 -9.79
N ASP A 172 23.14 1.97 -8.49
CA ASP A 172 24.49 1.75 -7.95
C ASP A 172 24.99 0.33 -8.24
N LEU A 173 24.15 -0.69 -8.05
CA LEU A 173 24.49 -2.09 -8.36
C LEU A 173 24.82 -2.28 -9.86
N ARG A 174 24.14 -1.56 -10.76
CA ARG A 174 24.45 -1.57 -12.21
C ARG A 174 25.75 -0.82 -12.53
N GLY A 175 26.00 0.30 -11.85
CA GLY A 175 27.19 1.13 -12.04
C GLY A 175 28.49 0.47 -11.58
N VAL A 176 28.44 -0.40 -10.57
CA VAL A 176 29.59 -1.19 -10.09
C VAL A 176 30.05 -2.19 -11.17
N ILE A 177 29.13 -2.88 -11.84
CA ILE A 177 29.45 -3.90 -12.84
C ILE A 177 30.13 -3.30 -14.09
N VAL A 178 29.71 -2.11 -14.52
CA VAL A 178 30.31 -1.44 -15.70
C VAL A 178 31.73 -0.93 -15.42
N ARG A 179 32.13 -0.78 -14.15
CA ARG A 179 33.47 -0.31 -13.77
C ARG A 179 34.48 -1.43 -13.55
N GLU A 180 34.03 -2.67 -13.40
CA GLU A 180 34.88 -3.84 -13.17
C GLU A 180 35.03 -4.76 -14.40
N ALA A 181 34.37 -4.43 -15.52
CA ALA A 181 34.48 -5.09 -16.82
C ALA A 181 35.38 -4.30 -17.79
#